data_AF-A0A9X2B970-F1
#
_entry.id   AF-A0A9X2B970-F1
#
_cell.length_a   1.000
_cell.length_b   1.000
_cell.length_c   1.000
_cell.angle_alpha   90.00
_cell.angle_beta   90.00
_cell.angle_gamma   90.00
#
_symmetry.space_group_name_H-M   'P 1'
#
loop_
_entity.id
_entity.type
_entity.pdbx_description
1 polymer ?
#
loop_
_entity_poly.entity_id
_entity_poly.type
_entity_poly.pdbx_seq_one_letter_code
_entity_poly.pdbx_strand_id
1 'polypeptide(L)'
;MKFKAQDKQNQLIENITVHHLVVGVDIAQEVHVARAVSFRGIALGSPLEFGNHREGFKLYERWIKDLLKTYKLSSVIVGMEPTGHYWFS
;
A
#
# COMPACT_ATOMS: atom_id res chain seq x y z
N MET A 1 -8.50 11.63 -28.07
CA MET A 1 -7.91 10.37 -28.58
C MET A 1 -8.46 9.21 -27.77
N LYS A 2 -8.94 8.12 -28.40
CA LYS A 2 -9.33 6.89 -27.70
C LYS A 2 -8.09 6.01 -27.53
N PHE A 3 -7.52 5.99 -26.34
CA PHE A 3 -6.43 5.08 -26.00
C PHE A 3 -6.94 3.63 -25.99
N LYS A 4 -6.13 2.66 -26.45
CA LYS A 4 -6.44 1.24 -26.22
C LYS A 4 -6.33 0.99 -24.70
N ALA A 5 -7.07 0.00 -24.19
CA ALA A 5 -7.11 -0.29 -22.75
C ALA A 5 -5.71 -0.52 -22.16
N GLN A 6 -4.82 -1.17 -22.92
CA GLN A 6 -3.42 -1.39 -22.54
C GLN A 6 -2.63 -0.08 -22.40
N ASP A 7 -2.80 0.87 -23.32
CA ASP A 7 -2.08 2.16 -23.29
C ASP A 7 -2.47 2.95 -22.04
N LYS A 8 -3.77 2.90 -21.67
CA LYS A 8 -4.27 3.55 -20.45
C LYS A 8 -3.67 2.91 -19.19
N GLN A 9 -3.56 1.58 -19.15
CA GLN A 9 -2.94 0.89 -18.01
C GLN A 9 -1.45 1.23 -17.89
N ASN A 10 -0.72 1.23 -19.01
CA ASN A 10 0.69 1.58 -19.01
C ASN A 10 0.91 3.02 -18.52
N GLN A 11 0.08 3.98 -18.94
CA GLN A 11 0.13 5.36 -18.44
C GLN A 11 -0.09 5.46 -16.92
N LEU A 12 -0.94 4.61 -16.34
CA LEU A 12 -1.14 4.57 -14.88
C LEU A 12 0.11 4.03 -14.17
N ILE A 13 0.76 3.00 -14.73
CA ILE A 13 2.00 2.43 -14.19
C ILE A 13 3.16 3.44 -14.32
N GLU A 14 3.24 4.17 -15.42
CA GLU A 14 4.26 5.21 -15.66
C GLU A 14 4.20 6.36 -14.65
N ASN A 15 3.04 6.60 -14.01
CA ASN A 15 2.91 7.58 -12.93
C ASN A 15 3.58 7.12 -11.62
N ILE A 16 3.95 5.84 -11.50
CA ILE A 16 4.67 5.31 -10.33
C ILE A 16 6.15 5.65 -10.49
N THR A 17 6.62 6.58 -9.65
CA THR A 17 8.00 7.11 -9.71
C THR A 17 8.88 6.59 -8.58
N VAL A 18 10.18 6.93 -8.66
CA VAL A 18 11.19 6.62 -7.63
C VAL A 18 10.86 7.15 -6.22
N HIS A 19 9.94 8.13 -6.12
CA HIS A 19 9.53 8.75 -4.85
C HIS A 19 8.33 8.07 -4.20
N HIS A 20 7.85 6.96 -4.75
CA HIS A 20 6.71 6.21 -4.23
C HIS A 20 7.12 5.10 -3.27
N LEU A 21 6.45 5.06 -2.13
CA LEU A 21 6.30 3.88 -1.28
C LEU A 21 5.11 3.06 -1.79
N VAL A 22 5.31 1.79 -2.11
CA VAL A 22 4.22 0.88 -2.45
C VAL A 22 3.98 -0.03 -1.24
N VAL A 23 2.74 -0.07 -0.77
CA VAL A 23 2.32 -0.88 0.37
C VAL A 23 1.30 -1.90 -0.10
N GLY A 24 1.60 -3.18 0.09
CA GLY A 24 0.63 -4.27 -0.04
C GLY A 24 0.06 -4.60 1.34
N VAL A 25 -1.25 -4.73 1.44
CA VAL A 25 -1.95 -5.12 2.67
C VAL A 25 -2.79 -6.36 2.40
N ASP A 26 -2.53 -7.40 3.18
CA ASP A 26 -3.39 -8.57 3.31
C ASP A 26 -4.44 -8.28 4.38
N ILE A 27 -5.71 -8.21 3.97
CA ILE A 27 -6.83 -7.82 4.82
C ILE A 27 -7.57 -9.07 5.33
N ALA A 28 -7.47 -9.34 6.62
CA ALA A 28 -8.32 -10.31 7.32
C ALA A 28 -9.33 -9.66 8.28
N GLN A 29 -10.17 -10.47 8.92
CA GLN A 29 -11.26 -10.00 9.81
C GLN A 29 -10.75 -9.23 11.04
N GLU A 30 -9.71 -9.74 11.71
CA GLU A 30 -9.25 -9.20 13.01
C GLU A 30 -7.90 -8.49 12.90
N VAL A 31 -6.94 -9.07 12.17
CA VAL A 31 -5.57 -8.56 12.03
C VAL A 31 -5.17 -8.51 10.56
N HIS A 32 -4.67 -7.37 10.13
CA HIS A 32 -4.14 -7.15 8.80
C HIS A 32 -2.61 -7.21 8.81
N VAL A 33 -2.01 -7.60 7.69
CA VAL A 33 -0.55 -7.62 7.50
C VAL A 33 -0.18 -6.69 6.36
N ALA A 34 0.72 -5.75 6.60
CA ALA A 34 1.23 -4.82 5.59
C ALA A 34 2.73 -5.04 5.30
N ARG A 35 3.10 -4.91 4.02
CA ARG A 35 4.49 -4.90 3.56
C ARG A 35 4.75 -3.69 2.67
N ALA A 36 5.85 -2.99 2.95
CA ALA A 36 6.31 -1.86 2.16
C ALA A 36 7.45 -2.27 1.21
N VAL A 37 7.38 -1.76 -0.02
CA VAL A 37 8.42 -1.89 -1.04
C VAL A 37 8.62 -0.55 -1.76
N SER A 38 9.79 -0.37 -2.36
CA SER A 38 10.03 0.72 -3.33
C SER A 38 9.25 0.48 -4.63
N PHE A 39 9.21 1.47 -5.52
CA PHE A 39 8.62 1.33 -6.86
C PHE A 39 9.17 0.16 -7.70
N ARG A 40 10.33 -0.41 -7.33
CA ARG A 40 10.95 -1.59 -7.97
C ARG A 40 10.67 -2.91 -7.25
N GLY A 41 9.84 -2.91 -6.21
CA GLY A 41 9.55 -4.11 -5.41
C GLY A 41 10.61 -4.46 -4.36
N ILE A 42 11.64 -3.62 -4.16
CA ILE A 42 12.64 -3.84 -3.10
C ILE A 42 12.00 -3.53 -1.75
N ALA A 43 12.07 -4.46 -0.80
CA ALA A 43 11.44 -4.31 0.50
C ALA A 43 12.07 -3.19 1.35
N LEU A 44 11.21 -2.45 2.06
CA LEU A 44 11.56 -1.33 2.92
C LEU A 44 10.99 -1.55 4.33
N GLY A 45 11.84 -1.39 5.35
CA GLY A 45 11.48 -1.62 6.76
C GLY A 45 11.09 -3.06 7.08
N SER A 46 10.46 -3.25 8.23
CA SER A 46 9.83 -4.50 8.66
C SER A 46 8.34 -4.53 8.29
N PRO A 47 7.72 -5.71 8.10
CA PRO A 47 6.28 -5.83 7.99
C PRO A 47 5.56 -5.25 9.22
N LEU A 48 4.28 -4.90 9.05
CA LEU A 48 3.42 -4.43 10.13
C LEU A 48 2.19 -5.31 10.25
N GLU A 49 1.91 -5.77 11.47
CA GLU A 49 0.62 -6.33 11.85
C GLU A 49 -0.21 -5.26 12.56
N PHE A 50 -1.48 -5.10 12.18
CA PHE A 50 -2.37 -4.14 12.82
C PHE A 50 -3.82 -4.61 12.83
N GLY A 51 -4.56 -4.29 13.90
CA GLY A 51 -5.93 -4.76 14.08
C GLY A 51 -6.96 -3.99 13.24
N ASN A 52 -8.10 -4.65 12.98
CA ASN A 52 -9.28 -4.08 12.32
C ASN A 52 -10.08 -3.16 13.27
N HIS A 53 -9.40 -2.17 13.84
CA HIS A 53 -9.98 -1.17 14.73
C HIS A 53 -9.22 0.14 14.61
N ARG A 54 -9.80 1.23 15.12
CA ARG A 54 -9.26 2.59 14.96
C ARG A 54 -7.79 2.73 15.37
N GLU A 55 -7.41 2.17 16.51
CA GLU A 55 -6.00 2.22 16.98
C GLU A 55 -5.04 1.47 16.04
N GLY A 56 -5.46 0.37 15.42
CA GLY A 56 -4.65 -0.38 14.45
C GLY A 56 -4.41 0.45 13.18
N PHE A 57 -5.44 1.13 12.68
CA PHE A 57 -5.28 2.05 11.54
C PHE A 57 -4.43 3.28 11.86
N LYS A 58 -4.45 3.80 13.10
CA LYS A 58 -3.51 4.85 13.53
C LYS A 58 -2.06 4.34 13.55
N LEU A 59 -1.84 3.11 14.02
CA LEU A 59 -0.53 2.47 13.96
C LEU A 59 -0.05 2.31 12.51
N TYR A 60 -0.93 1.85 11.62
CA TYR A 60 -0.66 1.74 10.19
C TYR A 60 -0.29 3.08 9.54
N GLU A 61 -1.04 4.15 9.82
CA GLU A 61 -0.73 5.49 9.31
C GLU A 61 0.63 5.99 9.80
N ARG A 62 0.93 5.81 11.09
CA ARG A 62 2.23 6.19 11.66
C ARG A 62 3.37 5.41 11.01
N TRP A 63 3.21 4.10 10.84
CA TRP A 63 4.20 3.26 10.18
C TRP A 63 4.49 3.72 8.74
N ILE A 64 3.47 4.07 7.95
CA ILE A 64 3.66 4.67 6.61
C ILE A 64 4.46 5.98 6.71
N LYS A 65 4.07 6.89 7.61
CA LYS A 65 4.74 8.20 7.77
C LYS A 65 6.22 8.04 8.15
N ASP A 66 6.52 7.09 9.03
CA ASP A 66 7.89 6.79 9.46
C ASP A 66 8.72 6.23 8.30
N LEU A 67 8.16 5.36 7.45
CA LEU A 67 8.83 4.86 6.24
C LEU A 67 9.07 5.97 5.21
N LEU A 68 8.06 6.79 4.92
CA LEU A 68 8.20 7.92 3.98
C LEU A 68 9.34 8.86 4.44
N LYS A 69 9.40 9.19 5.73
CA LYS A 69 10.45 10.03 6.30
C LYS A 69 11.83 9.35 6.24
N THR A 70 11.91 8.08 6.63
CA THR A 70 13.18 7.32 6.69
C THR A 70 13.82 7.16 5.32
N TYR A 71 13.01 6.84 4.31
CA TYR A 71 13.47 6.60 2.95
C TYR A 71 13.38 7.84 2.04
N LYS A 72 13.01 9.00 2.58
CA LYS A 72 12.88 10.28 1.86
C LYS A 72 11.95 10.19 0.65
N LEU A 73 10.84 9.49 0.82
CA LEU A 73 9.79 9.31 -0.18
C LEU A 73 8.67 10.33 0.08
N SER A 74 7.96 10.72 -0.98
CA SER A 74 6.94 11.79 -0.91
C SER A 74 5.53 11.32 -1.23
N SER A 75 5.39 10.11 -1.78
CA SER A 75 4.11 9.57 -2.25
C SER A 75 3.94 8.14 -1.77
N VAL A 76 2.69 7.72 -1.57
CA VAL A 76 2.34 6.35 -1.18
C VAL A 76 1.24 5.80 -2.07
N ILE A 77 1.38 4.54 -2.47
CA ILE A 77 0.33 3.74 -3.11
C ILE A 77 0.05 2.57 -2.19
N VAL A 78 -1.23 2.33 -1.90
CA VAL A 78 -1.66 1.20 -1.08
C VAL A 78 -2.54 0.29 -1.93
N GLY A 79 -2.09 -0.96 -2.10
CA GLY A 79 -2.91 -2.05 -2.60
C GLY A 79 -3.43 -2.86 -1.42
N MET A 80 -4.75 -3.06 -1.36
CA MET A 80 -5.39 -3.88 -0.33
C MET A 80 -6.07 -5.07 -1.00
N GLU A 81 -5.63 -6.28 -0.66
CA GLU A 81 -6.26 -7.52 -1.12
C GLU A 81 -7.10 -8.11 0.03
N PRO A 82 -8.43 -8.14 -0.10
CA PRO A 82 -9.29 -8.84 0.85
C PRO A 82 -9.33 -10.33 0.53
N THR A 83 -9.00 -11.17 1.50
CA THR A 83 -9.07 -12.64 1.37
C THR A 83 -10.49 -13.20 1.51
N GLY A 84 -11.49 -12.34 1.76
CA GLY A 84 -12.88 -12.73 1.96
C GLY A 84 -13.83 -11.54 2.01
N HIS A 85 -15.13 -11.81 2.07
CA HIS A 85 -16.15 -10.78 2.26
C HIS A 85 -16.27 -10.45 3.75
N TYR A 86 -15.64 -9.36 4.16
CA TYR A 86 -15.63 -8.89 5.55
C TYR A 86 -16.58 -7.70 5.78
N TRP A 87 -17.43 -7.38 4.80
CA TRP A 87 -18.38 -6.27 4.84
C TRP A 87 -19.78 -6.74 4.42
N PHE A 88 -20.78 -6.43 5.25
CA PHE A 88 -22.20 -6.84 5.16
C PHE A 88 -22.52 -8.30 5.48
N SER A 89 -22.47 -8.64 6.76
CA SER A 89 -23.34 -9.66 7.36
C SER A 89 -24.47 -9.01 8.17
#